data_AF-A0A971NAP4-F1
#
_entry.id   AF-A0A971NAP4-F1
#
_cell.length_a   1.000
_cell.length_b   1.000
_cell.length_c   1.000
_cell.angle_alpha   90.00
_cell.angle_beta   90.00
_cell.angle_gamma   90.00
#
_symmetry.space_group_name_H-M   'P 1'
#
loop_
_entity.id
_entity.type
_entity.pdbx_description
1 polymer ?
#
loop_
_entity_poly.entity_id
_entity_poly.type
_entity_poly.pdbx_seq_one_letter_code
_entity_poly.pdbx_strand_id
1 'polypeptide(L)'
;LGLGLANGLVALSGALTGQYQGFADVGMGIGMIVIGLASVIIGEVVIRTSKIIYATFGVIVGSVIYRLAITVALQLGFAPTDLKIVTALLVILALGAPTLRHFMIQDEFAERLMERGVSDAQTN
;
A
#
# COMPACT_ATOMS: atom_id res chain seq x y z
N LEU A 1 12.47 -18.94 -19.40
CA LEU A 1 13.68 -18.32 -18.79
C LEU A 1 13.33 -17.23 -17.78
N GLY A 2 12.57 -16.19 -18.15
CA GLY A 2 12.21 -15.08 -17.24
C GLY A 2 11.49 -15.50 -15.94
N LEU A 3 10.50 -16.39 -16.03
CA LEU A 3 9.78 -16.90 -14.84
C LEU A 3 10.69 -17.71 -13.88
N GLY A 4 11.62 -18.49 -14.43
CA GLY A 4 12.58 -19.25 -13.63
C GLY A 4 13.57 -18.34 -12.90
N LEU A 5 14.04 -17.29 -13.57
CA LEU A 5 14.87 -16.25 -12.96
C LEU A 5 14.11 -15.49 -11.86
N ALA A 6 12.87 -15.08 -12.12
CA ALA A 6 12.04 -14.39 -11.14
C ALA A 6 11.81 -15.24 -9.88
N ASN A 7 11.42 -16.50 -10.04
CA ASN A 7 11.21 -17.41 -8.91
C ASN A 7 12.52 -17.72 -8.16
N GLY A 8 13.65 -17.84 -8.89
CA GLY A 8 14.97 -18.01 -8.28
C GLY A 8 15.38 -16.81 -7.41
N LEU A 9 15.14 -15.58 -7.88
CA LEU A 9 15.41 -14.36 -7.10
C LEU A 9 14.52 -14.26 -5.86
N VAL A 10 13.24 -14.64 -5.96
CA VAL A 10 12.31 -14.67 -4.82
C VAL A 10 12.76 -15.70 -3.77
N ALA A 11 13.12 -16.92 -4.20
CA ALA A 11 13.60 -17.96 -3.30
C ALA A 11 14.92 -17.55 -2.61
N LEU A 12 15.85 -16.94 -3.35
CA LEU A 12 17.12 -16.44 -2.81
C LEU A 12 16.89 -15.33 -1.77
N SER A 13 16.02 -14.37 -2.07
CA SER A 13 15.67 -13.30 -1.12
C SER A 13 15.04 -13.85 0.16
N GLY A 14 14.19 -14.87 0.04
CA GLY A 14 13.59 -15.57 1.19
C GLY A 14 14.65 -16.27 2.05
N ALA A 15 15.57 -17.00 1.42
CA ALA A 15 16.66 -17.69 2.12
C ALA A 15 17.62 -16.72 2.83
N LEU A 16 17.94 -15.56 2.21
CA LEU A 16 18.75 -14.51 2.84
C LEU A 16 18.04 -13.87 4.02
N THR A 17 16.72 -13.63 3.91
CA THR A 17 15.92 -13.06 4.99
C THR A 17 15.86 -14.02 6.19
N GLY A 18 15.66 -15.31 5.96
CA GLY A 18 15.66 -16.32 7.02
C GLY A 18 17.01 -16.43 7.73
N GLN A 19 18.12 -16.35 6.98
CA GLN A 19 19.47 -16.28 7.56
C GLN A 19 19.69 -15.00 8.37
N TYR A 20 19.20 -13.86 7.89
CA TYR A 20 19.34 -12.57 8.59
C TYR A 20 18.56 -12.54 9.92
N GLN A 21 17.39 -13.19 9.98
CA GLN A 21 16.58 -13.25 11.20
C GLN A 21 16.98 -14.38 12.15
N GLY A 22 17.71 -15.40 11.67
CA GLY A 22 18.22 -16.51 12.49
C GLY A 22 17.18 -17.59 12.83
N PHE A 23 15.93 -17.44 12.37
CA PHE A 23 14.86 -18.41 12.49
C PHE A 23 13.91 -18.26 11.29
N ALA A 24 13.12 -19.29 10.98
CA ALA A 24 12.10 -19.24 9.95
C ALA A 24 10.78 -19.74 10.55
N ASP A 25 9.74 -18.91 10.49
CA ASP A 25 8.40 -19.22 10.96
C ASP A 25 7.35 -18.83 9.90
N VAL A 26 6.17 -19.45 9.92
CA VAL A 26 5.08 -19.19 8.98
C VAL A 26 4.60 -17.74 9.07
N GLY A 27 4.67 -17.14 10.27
CA GLY A 27 4.36 -15.72 10.47
C GLY A 27 5.29 -14.76 9.73
N MET A 28 6.54 -15.18 9.45
CA MET A 28 7.50 -14.38 8.70
C MET A 28 7.06 -14.20 7.24
N GLY A 29 6.55 -15.25 6.61
CA GLY A 29 6.06 -15.19 5.23
C GLY A 29 4.87 -14.24 5.09
N ILE A 30 3.91 -14.33 6.02
CA ILE A 30 2.73 -13.45 6.04
C ILE A 30 3.16 -11.99 6.24
N GLY A 31 4.07 -11.73 7.19
CA GLY A 31 4.60 -10.38 7.44
C GLY A 31 5.28 -9.78 6.21
N MET A 32 6.08 -10.57 5.49
CA MET A 32 6.78 -10.11 4.28
C MET A 32 5.82 -9.76 3.14
N ILE A 33 4.73 -10.53 2.96
CA ILE A 33 3.70 -10.22 1.96
C ILE A 33 3.00 -8.90 2.30
N VAL A 34 2.62 -8.71 3.56
CA VAL A 34 1.95 -7.47 4.02
C VAL A 34 2.85 -6.26 3.81
N ILE A 35 4.14 -6.35 4.17
CA ILE A 35 5.11 -5.27 3.95
C ILE A 35 5.28 -4.97 2.45
N GLY A 36 5.32 -6.02 1.61
CA GLY A 36 5.41 -5.88 0.15
C GLY A 36 4.20 -5.14 -0.43
N LEU A 37 2.99 -5.57 -0.08
CA LEU A 37 1.75 -4.93 -0.54
C LEU A 37 1.65 -3.48 -0.05
N ALA A 38 1.96 -3.22 1.22
CA ALA A 38 1.95 -1.86 1.77
C ALA A 38 2.92 -0.94 1.01
N SER A 39 4.13 -1.41 0.71
CA SER A 39 5.13 -0.64 -0.03
C SER A 39 4.68 -0.32 -1.47
N VAL A 40 4.00 -1.26 -2.12
CA VAL A 40 3.42 -1.06 -3.47
C VAL A 40 2.34 0.01 -3.44
N ILE A 41 1.39 -0.11 -2.50
CA ILE A 41 0.27 0.83 -2.36
C ILE A 41 0.78 2.25 -2.08
N ILE A 42 1.72 2.40 -1.14
CA ILE A 42 2.34 3.71 -0.83
C ILE A 42 3.04 4.27 -2.08
N GLY A 43 3.80 3.42 -2.79
CA GLY A 43 4.49 3.80 -4.01
C GLY A 43 3.57 4.29 -5.13
N GLU A 44 2.43 3.62 -5.30
CA GLU A 44 1.41 3.97 -6.29
C GLU A 44 0.68 5.28 -5.93
N VAL A 45 0.43 5.52 -4.64
CA VAL A 45 -0.15 6.80 -4.17
C VAL A 45 0.78 7.98 -4.45
N VAL A 46 2.11 7.78 -4.34
CA VAL A 46 3.11 8.83 -4.60
C VAL A 46 3.31 9.05 -6.11
N ILE A 47 3.38 7.97 -6.89
CA ILE A 47 3.64 8.02 -8.34
C ILE A 47 2.37 7.61 -9.08
N ARG A 48 1.50 8.59 -9.36
CA ARG A 48 0.26 8.38 -10.11
C ARG A 48 0.54 8.25 -11.62
N THR A 49 1.02 7.10 -12.07
CA THR A 49 1.24 6.85 -13.49
C THR A 49 0.98 5.41 -13.91
N SER A 50 0.42 5.21 -15.10
CA SER A 50 -0.03 3.89 -15.60
C SER A 50 1.09 3.03 -16.23
N LYS A 51 2.33 3.51 -16.23
CA LYS A 51 3.47 2.82 -16.85
C LYS A 51 4.18 1.92 -15.85
N ILE A 52 4.29 0.63 -16.17
CA ILE A 52 4.91 -0.41 -15.32
C ILE A 52 6.31 -0.03 -14.81
N ILE A 53 7.14 0.59 -15.66
CA ILE A 53 8.50 1.01 -15.28
C ILE A 53 8.49 2.00 -14.11
N TYR A 54 7.59 2.97 -14.18
CA TYR A 54 7.44 3.99 -13.14
C TYR A 54 6.69 3.44 -11.93
N ALA A 55 5.82 2.44 -12.12
CA ALA A 55 5.19 1.72 -11.01
C ALA A 55 6.26 1.01 -10.16
N THR A 56 7.18 0.24 -10.78
CA THR A 56 8.29 -0.42 -10.06
C THR A 56 9.20 0.59 -9.35
N PHE A 57 9.48 1.74 -9.98
CA PHE A 57 10.22 2.82 -9.33
C PHE A 57 9.44 3.42 -8.15
N GLY A 58 8.12 3.55 -8.29
CA GLY A 58 7.20 3.94 -7.22
C GLY A 58 7.26 3.00 -6.03
N VAL A 59 7.27 1.67 -6.25
CA VAL A 59 7.42 0.68 -5.16
C VAL A 59 8.74 0.88 -4.40
N ILE A 60 9.85 1.14 -5.12
CA ILE A 60 11.14 1.41 -4.48
C ILE A 60 11.04 2.65 -3.60
N VAL A 61 10.49 3.75 -4.11
CA VAL A 61 10.27 4.99 -3.35
C VAL A 61 9.33 4.76 -2.16
N GLY A 62 8.24 4.01 -2.34
CA GLY A 62 7.28 3.65 -1.31
C GLY A 62 7.90 2.84 -0.18
N SER A 63 8.82 1.92 -0.49
CA SER A 63 9.55 1.13 0.51
C SER A 63 10.46 1.99 1.40
N VAL A 64 11.06 3.04 0.83
CA VAL A 64 11.88 4.01 1.57
C VAL A 64 11.00 4.87 2.48
N ILE A 65 9.88 5.38 1.96
CA ILE A 65 8.92 6.17 2.74
C ILE A 65 8.37 5.35 3.90
N TYR A 66 8.00 4.09 3.68
CA TYR A 66 7.54 3.17 4.71
C TYR A 66 8.59 2.99 5.82
N ARG A 67 9.87 2.77 5.44
CA ARG A 67 10.97 2.67 6.42
C ARG A 67 11.17 3.96 7.22
N LEU A 68 11.09 5.12 6.58
CA LEU A 68 11.20 6.41 7.26
C LEU A 68 10.05 6.63 8.24
N ALA A 69 8.80 6.30 7.85
CA ALA A 69 7.64 6.39 8.72
C ALA A 69 7.79 5.52 9.98
N ILE A 70 8.24 4.27 9.83
CA ILE A 70 8.52 3.37 10.97
C ILE A 70 9.64 3.93 11.86
N THR A 71 10.70 4.48 11.25
CA THR A 71 11.84 5.02 11.99
C THR A 71 11.45 6.25 12.81
N VAL A 72 10.63 7.14 12.24
CA VAL A 72 10.10 8.31 12.94
C VAL A 72 9.14 7.88 14.06
N ALA A 73 8.26 6.91 13.81
CA ALA A 73 7.39 6.36 14.85
C ALA A 73 8.19 5.76 16.02
N LEU A 74 9.28 5.05 15.73
CA LEU A 74 10.20 4.53 16.74
C LEU A 74 10.86 5.63 17.58
N GLN A 75 11.34 6.69 16.93
CA GLN A 75 12.00 7.81 17.61
C GLN A 75 11.06 8.60 18.52
N LEU A 76 9.76 8.59 18.23
CA LEU A 76 8.72 9.20 19.05
C LEU A 76 8.36 8.39 20.32
N GLY A 77 9.06 7.26 20.57
CA GLY A 77 8.95 6.51 21.82
C GLY A 77 7.93 5.37 21.82
N PHE A 78 7.40 4.99 20.66
CA PHE A 78 6.52 3.81 20.55
C PHE A 78 7.34 2.52 20.69
N ALA A 79 6.92 1.64 21.61
CA ALA A 79 7.59 0.36 21.87
C ALA A 79 7.52 -0.57 20.64
N PRO A 80 8.57 -1.37 20.34
CA PRO A 80 8.58 -2.28 19.18
C PRO A 80 7.46 -3.33 19.13
N THR A 81 6.92 -3.67 20.30
CA THR A 81 5.78 -4.58 20.44
C THR A 81 4.47 -3.92 19.98
N ASP A 82 4.32 -2.62 20.27
CA ASP A 82 3.20 -1.79 19.82
C ASP A 82 3.37 -1.32 18.37
N LEU A 83 4.61 -1.30 17.85
CA LEU A 83 4.87 -0.96 16.44
C LEU A 83 4.17 -1.88 15.45
N LYS A 84 3.94 -3.17 15.75
CA LYS A 84 3.15 -4.02 14.84
C LYS A 84 1.72 -3.49 14.70
N ILE A 85 1.14 -3.02 15.79
CA ILE A 85 -0.19 -2.41 15.83
C ILE A 85 -0.15 -1.02 15.18
N VAL A 86 0.87 -0.21 15.45
CA VAL A 86 1.05 1.12 14.84
C VAL A 86 1.31 1.02 13.34
N THR A 87 2.07 0.02 12.90
CA THR A 87 2.32 -0.26 11.48
C THR A 87 1.05 -0.73 10.80
N ALA A 88 0.30 -1.65 11.42
CA ALA A 88 -1.01 -2.07 10.92
C ALA A 88 -1.97 -0.87 10.83
N LEU A 89 -1.98 0.01 11.83
CA LEU A 89 -2.78 1.23 11.85
C LEU A 89 -2.33 2.22 10.76
N LEU A 90 -1.03 2.42 10.57
CA LEU A 90 -0.47 3.25 9.51
C LEU A 90 -0.85 2.73 8.12
N VAL A 91 -0.78 1.41 7.92
CA VAL A 91 -1.22 0.76 6.68
C VAL A 91 -2.72 0.91 6.49
N ILE A 92 -3.53 0.70 7.52
CA ILE A 92 -5.00 0.89 7.47
C ILE A 92 -5.35 2.35 7.16
N LEU A 93 -4.67 3.33 7.76
CA LEU A 93 -4.88 4.75 7.48
C LEU A 93 -4.41 5.12 6.07
N ALA A 94 -3.26 4.61 5.63
CA ALA A 94 -2.74 4.82 4.28
C ALA A 94 -3.64 4.17 3.21
N LEU A 95 -4.28 3.04 3.51
CA LEU A 95 -5.27 2.36 2.67
C LEU A 95 -6.64 3.05 2.72
N GLY A 96 -6.99 3.64 3.86
CA GLY A 96 -8.20 4.45 4.05
C GLY A 96 -8.15 5.76 3.27
N ALA A 97 -6.98 6.38 3.14
CA ALA A 97 -6.81 7.65 2.41
C ALA A 97 -7.25 7.63 0.93
N PRO A 98 -6.89 6.64 0.09
CA PRO A 98 -7.41 6.54 -1.27
C PRO A 98 -8.90 6.15 -1.30
N THR A 99 -9.36 5.33 -0.34
CA THR A 99 -10.76 4.87 -0.26
C THR A 99 -11.72 6.01 0.11
N LEU A 100 -11.33 6.89 1.05
CA LEU A 100 -12.10 8.10 1.41
C LEU A 100 -12.19 9.09 0.25
N ARG A 101 -11.11 9.24 -0.53
CA ARG A 101 -11.13 10.06 -1.76
C ARG A 101 -12.09 9.52 -2.80
N HIS A 102 -12.23 8.19 -2.91
CA HIS A 102 -13.11 7.61 -3.93
C HIS A 102 -14.59 7.75 -3.56
N PHE A 103 -14.93 7.62 -2.28
CA PHE A 103 -16.29 7.86 -1.78
C PHE A 103 -16.71 9.32 -1.98
N MET A 104 -15.85 10.27 -1.61
CA MET A 104 -16.18 11.70 -1.68
C MET A 104 -16.28 12.25 -3.11
N ILE A 105 -15.74 11.55 -4.11
CA ILE A 105 -15.87 11.92 -5.54
C ILE A 105 -17.15 11.36 -6.16
N GLN A 106 -17.76 10.32 -5.57
CA GLN A 106 -18.94 9.67 -6.12
C GLN A 106 -20.24 10.43 -5.76
N ASP A 107 -20.27 11.09 -4.61
CA ASP A 107 -21.43 11.86 -4.13
C ASP A 107 -21.75 13.06 -5.04
N GLU A 108 -20.72 13.74 -5.57
CA GLU A 108 -20.88 14.92 -6.45
C GLU A 108 -21.40 14.57 -7.87
N PHE A 109 -21.20 13.32 -8.32
CA PHE A 109 -21.71 12.85 -9.62
C PHE A 109 -23.15 12.33 -9.52
N ALA A 110 -23.54 11.72 -8.39
CA ALA A 110 -24.91 11.27 -8.14
C ALA A 110 -25.89 12.44 -8.00
N GLU A 111 -25.47 13.53 -7.36
CA GLU A 111 -26.30 14.74 -7.20
C GLU A 111 -26.59 15.44 -8.54
N ARG A 112 -25.61 15.46 -9.45
CA ARG A 112 -25.77 15.99 -10.83
C ARG A 112 -26.69 15.18 -11.72
N LEU A 113 -26.79 13.86 -11.50
CA LEU A 113 -27.75 13.01 -12.21
C LEU A 113 -29.17 13.22 -11.67
N MET A 114 -29.32 13.51 -10.37
CA MET A 114 -30.61 13.85 -9.77
C MET A 114 -31.13 15.22 -10.25
N GLU A 115 -30.26 16.25 -10.36
CA GLU A 115 -30.68 17.58 -10.87
C GLU A 115 -31.13 17.53 -12.33
N ARG A 116 -30.48 16.73 -13.18
CA ARG A 116 -30.86 16.61 -14.60
C ARG A 116 -32.13 15.77 -14.80
N GLY A 117 -32.31 14.71 -14.03
CA GLY A 117 -33.52 13.88 -14.09
C GLY A 117 -34.79 14.58 -13.59
N VAL A 118 -34.66 15.54 -12.67
CA VAL A 118 -35.78 16.37 -12.18
C VAL A 118 -36.11 17.52 -13.15
N SER A 119 -35.11 18.09 -13.83
CA SER A 119 -35.33 19.15 -14.83
C SER A 119 -36.09 18.65 -16.07
N ASP A 120 -35.82 17.42 -16.53
CA ASP A 120 -36.50 16.87 -17.72
C ASP A 120 -37.96 16.46 -17.43
N ALA A 121 -38.29 16.18 -16.16
CA ALA A 121 -39.65 15.83 -15.73
C ALA A 121 -40.57 17.05 -15.49
N GLN A 122 -40.02 18.26 -15.30
CA GLN A 122 -40.80 19.50 -15.16
C GLN A 122 -41.05 20.23 -16.50
N THR A 123 -40.48 19.75 -17.60
CA THR A 123 -40.58 20.42 -18.92
C THR A 123 -41.55 19.74 -19.90
N ASN A 124 -42.41 18.81 -19.44
CA ASN A 124 -43.52 18.24 -20.22
C ASN A 124 -44.85 18.36 -19.48
#